data_AF-T0Y502-F1
#
_entry.id   AF-T0Y502-F1
#
_cell.length_a   1.000
_cell.length_b   1.000
_cell.length_c   1.000
_cell.angle_alpha   90.00
_cell.angle_beta   90.00
_cell.angle_gamma   90.00
#
_symmetry.space_group_name_H-M   'P 1'
#
loop_
_entity.id
_entity.type
_entity.pdbx_description
1 polymer ?
#
loop_
_entity_poly.entity_id
_entity_poly.type
_entity_poly.pdbx_seq_one_letter_code
_entity_poly.pdbx_strand_id
1 'polypeptide(L)'
;QQLSQDVKGVKGLVSETRTPEPLEKGILRALHQVSVYQDGTARFDMTDLPLTHFRPREAGLTIAEAHRLGYGTDWRGHPLTDAEQLVELFPHDLILSRRAGEYLLSLARFVDDELTLLYGGRPYYGAHRMEDLLGSLLIALAPHTSGGVLGRLVGFTDAEACLAHPVFHAAKRRNCDGDEDSVTLLMDGLLNFSHAYLPVRRGALMDKPLVLTTRLDTREVDKEAHNLDVA
;
A
#
# COMPACT_ATOMS: atom_id res chain seq x y z
N GLN A 1 27.31 10.08 -10.93
CA GLN A 1 26.94 10.81 -9.70
C GLN A 1 27.64 10.14 -8.53
N GLN A 2 28.29 10.91 -7.66
CA GLN A 2 28.92 10.37 -6.46
C GLN A 2 27.80 9.93 -5.51
N LEU A 3 27.70 8.64 -5.19
CA LEU A 3 26.77 8.12 -4.20
C LEU A 3 27.12 8.79 -2.86
N SER A 4 26.41 9.86 -2.50
CA SER A 4 26.59 10.55 -1.22
C SER A 4 25.86 9.85 -0.07
N GLN A 5 25.33 8.65 -0.31
CA GLN A 5 24.49 7.92 0.63
C GLN A 5 25.14 6.59 1.00
N ASP A 6 25.23 6.35 2.31
CA ASP A 6 25.69 5.08 2.86
C ASP A 6 24.68 3.97 2.55
N VAL A 7 25.16 2.87 1.96
CA VAL A 7 24.34 1.66 1.79
C VAL A 7 24.38 0.87 3.09
N LYS A 8 23.28 0.91 3.84
CA LYS A 8 23.16 0.18 5.12
C LYS A 8 22.82 -1.28 4.86
N GLY A 9 23.59 -2.18 5.49
CA GLY A 9 23.33 -3.62 5.50
C GLY A 9 22.83 -4.12 6.87
N VAL A 10 22.56 -5.42 6.94
CA VAL A 10 22.27 -6.11 8.20
C VAL A 10 23.56 -6.63 8.85
N LYS A 11 23.58 -6.73 10.19
CA LYS A 11 24.74 -7.29 10.92
C LYS A 11 24.97 -8.78 10.63
N GLY A 12 23.93 -9.51 10.22
CA GLY A 12 24.00 -10.92 9.87
C GLY A 12 22.67 -11.41 9.34
N LEU A 13 22.73 -12.40 8.45
CA LEU A 13 21.55 -13.00 7.84
C LEU A 13 20.88 -13.99 8.81
N VAL A 14 19.56 -13.89 8.93
CA VAL A 14 18.74 -14.68 9.87
C VAL A 14 17.89 -15.75 9.20
N SER A 15 17.89 -15.80 7.86
CA SER A 15 17.19 -16.81 7.07
C SER A 15 17.92 -18.14 7.05
N GLU A 16 17.21 -19.19 6.65
CA GLU A 16 17.74 -20.56 6.65
C GLU A 16 18.93 -20.71 5.72
N THR A 17 18.75 -20.25 4.48
CA THR A 17 19.75 -20.38 3.42
C THR A 17 20.86 -19.35 3.56
N ARG A 18 20.66 -18.30 4.39
CA ARG A 18 21.55 -17.13 4.47
C ARG A 18 21.92 -16.59 3.09
N THR A 19 20.97 -16.62 2.17
CA THR A 19 21.13 -16.05 0.83
C THR A 19 21.00 -14.53 0.96
N PRO A 20 22.05 -13.75 0.63
CA PRO A 20 21.94 -12.30 0.64
C PRO A 20 21.07 -11.83 -0.54
N GLU A 21 20.39 -10.71 -0.36
CA GLU A 21 19.82 -9.97 -1.47
C GLU A 21 20.93 -9.40 -2.37
N PRO A 22 20.74 -9.35 -3.71
CA PRO A 22 21.69 -8.70 -4.61
C PRO A 22 22.02 -7.26 -4.18
N LEU A 23 23.31 -6.92 -4.13
CA LEU A 23 23.79 -5.63 -3.64
C LEU A 23 23.28 -4.45 -4.47
N GLU A 24 23.04 -4.69 -5.76
CA GLU A 24 22.51 -3.73 -6.70
C GLU A 24 21.14 -3.19 -6.22
N LYS A 25 20.28 -4.06 -5.70
CA LYS A 25 19.00 -3.63 -5.09
C LYS A 25 19.22 -2.72 -3.89
N GLY A 26 20.21 -3.05 -3.03
CA GLY A 26 20.59 -2.23 -1.88
C GLY A 26 21.09 -0.84 -2.27
N ILE A 27 21.89 -0.74 -3.35
CA ILE A 27 22.37 0.53 -3.91
C ILE A 27 21.19 1.36 -4.43
N LEU A 28 20.29 0.75 -5.21
CA LEU A 28 19.11 1.42 -5.75
C LEU A 28 18.19 1.91 -4.63
N ARG A 29 17.96 1.09 -3.59
CA ARG A 29 17.18 1.52 -2.42
C ARG A 29 17.79 2.72 -1.71
N ALA A 30 19.12 2.75 -1.54
CA ALA A 30 19.81 3.90 -0.97
C ALA A 30 19.63 5.15 -1.86
N LEU A 31 19.79 5.04 -3.18
CA LEU A 31 19.57 6.16 -4.11
C LEU A 31 18.18 6.78 -3.98
N HIS A 32 17.15 5.95 -3.76
CA HIS A 32 15.76 6.37 -3.61
C HIS A 32 15.30 6.57 -2.17
N GLN A 33 16.20 6.44 -1.19
CA GLN A 33 15.88 6.55 0.25
C GLN A 33 14.78 5.58 0.72
N VAL A 34 14.70 4.40 0.11
CA VAL A 34 13.75 3.34 0.46
C VAL A 34 14.39 2.39 1.48
N SER A 35 13.69 2.13 2.57
CA SER A 35 14.11 1.12 3.56
C SER A 35 13.45 -0.22 3.27
N VAL A 36 14.20 -1.30 3.51
CA VAL A 36 13.76 -2.68 3.27
C VAL A 36 13.36 -3.38 4.57
N TYR A 37 12.33 -4.20 4.49
CA TYR A 37 11.88 -5.08 5.57
C TYR A 37 12.51 -6.47 5.45
N GLN A 38 12.33 -7.32 6.47
CA GLN A 38 13.03 -8.61 6.56
C GLN A 38 12.71 -9.60 5.44
N ASP A 39 11.61 -9.40 4.72
CA ASP A 39 11.16 -10.25 3.63
C ASP A 39 11.56 -9.73 2.23
N GLY A 40 12.29 -8.62 2.18
CA GLY A 40 12.74 -7.95 0.96
C GLY A 40 11.81 -6.84 0.47
N THR A 41 10.59 -6.74 1.00
CA THR A 41 9.63 -5.69 0.63
C THR A 41 9.95 -4.37 1.33
N ALA A 42 9.45 -3.26 0.79
CA ALA A 42 9.47 -1.95 1.41
C ALA A 42 8.06 -1.56 1.84
N ARG A 43 7.87 -1.06 3.06
CA ARG A 43 6.54 -0.81 3.61
C ARG A 43 6.47 0.52 4.33
N PHE A 44 5.28 1.11 4.35
CA PHE A 44 4.95 2.31 5.09
C PHE A 44 3.86 2.01 6.11
N ASP A 45 4.15 2.25 7.39
CA ASP A 45 3.24 2.00 8.50
C ASP A 45 2.38 3.25 8.78
N MET A 46 1.09 3.07 9.05
CA MET A 46 0.12 4.15 9.30
C MET A 46 -1.06 3.68 10.15
N THR A 47 -1.69 4.61 10.87
CA THR A 47 -2.90 4.33 11.67
C THR A 47 -4.12 4.16 10.77
N ASP A 48 -4.98 3.21 11.10
CA ASP A 48 -6.21 2.95 10.37
C ASP A 48 -7.37 3.84 10.80
N LEU A 49 -8.10 4.41 9.85
CA LEU A 49 -9.32 5.18 10.10
C LEU A 49 -10.43 4.75 9.12
N PRO A 50 -11.57 4.26 9.61
CA PRO A 50 -12.66 3.80 8.75
C PRO A 50 -13.39 4.98 8.08
N LEU A 51 -13.68 4.82 6.78
CA LEU A 51 -14.41 5.79 5.97
C LEU A 51 -15.30 5.09 4.94
N THR A 52 -16.57 5.47 4.84
CA THR A 52 -17.51 4.89 3.83
C THR A 52 -17.78 5.84 2.68
N HIS A 53 -17.66 7.15 2.90
CA HIS A 53 -17.95 8.19 1.92
C HIS A 53 -16.92 9.29 2.00
N PHE A 54 -16.64 9.97 0.89
CA PHE A 54 -15.71 11.09 0.85
C PHE A 54 -16.16 12.13 -0.17
N ARG A 55 -15.69 13.37 -0.03
CA ARG A 55 -15.77 14.34 -1.13
C ARG A 55 -14.49 14.24 -1.96
N PRO A 56 -14.55 14.19 -3.30
CA PRO A 56 -13.36 14.18 -4.14
C PRO A 56 -12.35 15.27 -3.78
N ARG A 57 -12.82 16.47 -3.41
CA ARG A 57 -11.95 17.56 -2.94
C ARG A 57 -11.10 17.19 -1.73
N GLU A 58 -11.67 16.50 -0.75
CA GLU A 58 -10.99 16.11 0.50
C GLU A 58 -9.89 15.07 0.23
N ALA A 59 -10.05 14.27 -0.82
CA ALA A 59 -9.08 13.28 -1.29
C ALA A 59 -8.05 13.86 -2.30
N GLY A 60 -8.12 15.16 -2.60
CA GLY A 60 -7.26 15.82 -3.58
C GLY A 60 -7.56 15.45 -5.04
N LEU A 61 -8.77 14.96 -5.34
CA LEU A 61 -9.16 14.54 -6.68
C LEU A 61 -9.88 15.64 -7.46
N THR A 62 -9.53 15.75 -8.74
CA THR A 62 -10.40 16.40 -9.73
C THR A 62 -11.56 15.47 -10.13
N ILE A 63 -12.62 16.05 -10.70
CA ILE A 63 -13.75 15.25 -11.22
C ILE A 63 -13.31 14.29 -12.33
N ALA A 64 -12.39 14.72 -13.19
CA ALA A 64 -11.85 13.87 -14.24
C ALA A 64 -11.09 12.65 -13.67
N GLU A 65 -10.32 12.84 -12.60
CA GLU A 65 -9.62 11.75 -11.92
C GLU A 65 -10.60 10.82 -11.19
N ALA A 66 -11.60 11.37 -10.50
CA ALA A 66 -12.65 10.58 -9.86
C ALA A 66 -13.38 9.70 -10.90
N HIS A 67 -13.77 10.27 -12.04
CA HIS A 67 -14.38 9.53 -13.15
C HIS A 67 -13.44 8.44 -13.70
N ARG A 68 -12.15 8.75 -13.88
CA ARG A 68 -11.13 7.78 -14.33
C ARG A 68 -10.99 6.60 -13.37
N LEU A 69 -11.15 6.83 -12.06
CA LEU A 69 -11.10 5.81 -11.01
C LEU A 69 -12.41 5.00 -10.91
N GLY A 70 -13.46 5.41 -11.62
CA GLY A 70 -14.75 4.72 -11.69
C GLY A 70 -15.87 5.37 -10.86
N TYR A 71 -15.62 6.51 -10.21
CA TYR A 71 -16.63 7.24 -9.46
C TYR A 71 -17.48 8.09 -10.42
N GLY A 72 -18.60 7.55 -10.89
CA GLY A 72 -19.48 8.24 -11.86
C GLY A 72 -20.68 8.96 -11.23
N THR A 73 -21.09 8.57 -10.03
CA THR A 73 -22.27 9.09 -9.35
C THR A 73 -21.99 9.39 -7.89
N ASP A 74 -22.74 10.33 -7.32
CA ASP A 74 -22.79 10.57 -5.88
C ASP A 74 -23.57 9.47 -5.16
N TRP A 75 -23.57 9.53 -3.82
CA TRP A 75 -24.25 8.55 -2.96
C TRP A 75 -25.79 8.48 -3.17
N ARG A 76 -26.39 9.49 -3.81
CA ARG A 76 -27.83 9.52 -4.14
C ARG A 76 -28.11 9.02 -5.56
N GLY A 77 -27.08 8.61 -6.30
CA GLY A 77 -27.19 8.15 -7.68
C GLY A 77 -27.24 9.29 -8.70
N HIS A 78 -27.01 10.55 -8.33
CA HIS A 78 -26.89 11.63 -9.30
C HIS A 78 -25.50 11.62 -9.95
N PRO A 79 -25.36 12.07 -11.20
CA PRO A 79 -24.05 12.20 -11.84
C PRO A 79 -23.07 13.03 -11.00
N LEU A 80 -21.83 12.56 -10.89
CA LEU A 80 -20.76 13.28 -10.21
C LEU A 80 -20.27 14.42 -11.11
N THR A 81 -20.57 15.65 -10.73
CA THR A 81 -20.27 16.86 -11.51
C THR A 81 -19.50 17.92 -10.69
N ASP A 82 -19.56 17.84 -9.36
CA ASP A 82 -18.89 18.75 -8.44
C ASP A 82 -18.03 17.96 -7.43
N ALA A 83 -16.83 18.47 -7.11
CA ALA A 83 -15.91 17.86 -6.16
C ALA A 83 -16.36 17.97 -4.70
N GLU A 84 -17.39 18.77 -4.41
CA GLU A 84 -18.06 18.85 -3.10
C GLU A 84 -19.17 17.79 -2.93
N GLN A 85 -19.56 17.08 -3.99
CA GLN A 85 -20.50 15.97 -3.89
C GLN A 85 -19.88 14.83 -3.09
N LEU A 86 -20.69 14.24 -2.22
CA LEU A 86 -20.29 13.08 -1.42
C LEU A 86 -20.42 11.81 -2.29
N VAL A 87 -19.36 11.02 -2.38
CA VAL A 87 -19.36 9.74 -3.11
C VAL A 87 -19.13 8.58 -2.15
N GLU A 88 -19.71 7.42 -2.46
CA GLU A 88 -19.47 6.18 -1.73
C GLU A 88 -18.09 5.61 -2.11
N LEU A 89 -17.25 5.32 -1.11
CA LEU A 89 -15.91 4.77 -1.31
C LEU A 89 -15.99 3.29 -1.70
N PHE A 90 -15.30 2.89 -2.77
CA PHE A 90 -15.29 1.47 -3.13
C PHE A 90 -14.56 0.61 -2.10
N PRO A 91 -14.98 -0.65 -1.86
CA PRO A 91 -14.47 -1.45 -0.74
C PRO A 91 -12.96 -1.71 -0.71
N HIS A 92 -12.28 -1.67 -1.86
CA HIS A 92 -10.83 -1.88 -1.97
C HIS A 92 -10.03 -0.56 -2.06
N ASP A 93 -10.71 0.57 -2.08
CA ASP A 93 -10.06 1.86 -2.33
C ASP A 93 -9.54 2.48 -1.04
N LEU A 94 -8.35 3.08 -1.14
CA LEU A 94 -7.58 3.65 -0.04
C LEU A 94 -7.28 5.12 -0.32
N ILE A 95 -7.52 5.98 0.66
CA ILE A 95 -7.05 7.36 0.69
C ILE A 95 -5.95 7.43 1.75
N LEU A 96 -4.71 7.70 1.33
CA LEU A 96 -3.54 7.61 2.21
C LEU A 96 -3.05 8.98 2.64
N SER A 97 -2.25 9.05 3.71
CA SER A 97 -1.57 10.29 4.07
C SER A 97 -0.64 10.77 2.95
N ARG A 98 -0.43 12.09 2.84
CA ARG A 98 0.55 12.64 1.89
C ARG A 98 1.96 12.07 2.11
N ARG A 99 2.37 11.85 3.37
CA ARG A 99 3.67 11.24 3.69
C ARG A 99 3.80 9.82 3.17
N ALA A 100 2.72 9.04 3.20
CA ALA A 100 2.69 7.73 2.56
C ALA A 100 2.85 7.87 1.04
N GLY A 101 2.17 8.84 0.41
CA GLY A 101 2.33 9.15 -1.01
C GLY A 101 3.77 9.48 -1.40
N GLU A 102 4.46 10.31 -0.62
CA GLU A 102 5.85 10.69 -0.88
C GLU A 102 6.79 9.48 -0.82
N TYR A 103 6.60 8.62 0.18
CA TYR A 103 7.36 7.38 0.31
C TYR A 103 7.06 6.41 -0.84
N LEU A 104 5.78 6.22 -1.21
CA LEU A 104 5.39 5.35 -2.32
C LEU A 104 5.90 5.87 -3.66
N LEU A 105 6.04 7.18 -3.84
CA LEU A 105 6.67 7.77 -5.03
C LEU A 105 8.15 7.38 -5.12
N SER A 106 8.89 7.46 -4.01
CA SER A 106 10.26 6.97 -3.95
C SER A 106 10.34 5.47 -4.21
N LEU A 107 9.40 4.68 -3.67
CA LEU A 107 9.33 3.24 -3.92
C LEU A 107 9.03 2.91 -5.39
N ALA A 108 8.13 3.65 -6.03
CA ALA A 108 7.80 3.48 -7.44
C ALA A 108 9.01 3.73 -8.34
N ARG A 109 9.79 4.79 -8.05
CA ARG A 109 11.03 5.10 -8.78
C ARG A 109 12.10 4.03 -8.57
N PHE A 110 12.21 3.49 -7.36
CA PHE A 110 13.07 2.33 -7.09
C PHE A 110 12.66 1.12 -7.94
N VAL A 111 11.37 0.78 -7.99
CA VAL A 111 10.87 -0.35 -8.78
C VAL A 111 11.13 -0.15 -10.28
N ASP A 112 10.94 1.07 -10.79
CA ASP A 112 11.19 1.38 -12.21
C ASP A 112 12.68 1.26 -12.58
N ASP A 113 13.57 1.77 -11.73
CA ASP A 113 15.02 1.64 -11.92
C ASP A 113 15.47 0.18 -11.79
N GLU A 114 14.91 -0.57 -10.84
CA GLU A 114 15.16 -1.99 -10.68
C GLU A 114 14.75 -2.78 -11.92
N LEU A 115 13.54 -2.55 -12.45
CA LEU A 115 13.06 -3.16 -13.69
C LEU A 115 13.97 -2.84 -14.87
N THR A 116 14.41 -1.59 -15.00
CA THR A 116 15.19 -1.13 -16.14
C THR A 116 16.65 -1.60 -16.05
N LEU A 117 17.29 -1.40 -14.91
CA LEU A 117 18.73 -1.60 -14.73
C LEU A 117 19.11 -3.04 -14.41
N LEU A 118 18.27 -3.76 -13.64
CA LEU A 118 18.59 -5.13 -13.22
C LEU A 118 17.90 -6.18 -14.07
N TYR A 119 16.70 -5.88 -14.56
CA TYR A 119 15.89 -6.84 -15.30
C TYR A 119 15.77 -6.54 -16.81
N GLY A 120 16.30 -5.41 -17.29
CA GLY A 120 16.23 -5.03 -18.72
C GLY A 120 14.80 -4.80 -19.23
N GLY A 121 13.86 -4.55 -18.32
CA GLY A 121 12.47 -4.26 -18.60
C GLY A 121 12.21 -2.79 -18.92
N ARG A 122 10.93 -2.42 -18.95
CA ARG A 122 10.48 -1.02 -19.06
C ARG A 122 10.01 -0.54 -17.68
N PRO A 123 10.07 0.77 -17.39
CA PRO A 123 9.43 1.32 -16.20
C PRO A 123 7.94 0.97 -16.18
N TYR A 124 7.43 0.63 -15.00
CA TYR A 124 6.04 0.24 -14.77
C TYR A 124 5.18 1.42 -14.31
N TYR A 125 5.68 2.23 -13.38
CA TYR A 125 4.93 3.35 -12.81
C TYR A 125 5.11 4.64 -13.60
N GLY A 126 6.35 5.00 -13.95
CA GLY A 126 6.67 6.26 -14.61
C GLY A 126 6.24 7.49 -13.82
N ALA A 127 6.19 7.39 -12.48
CA ALA A 127 5.62 8.42 -11.61
C ALA A 127 6.61 9.55 -11.30
N HIS A 128 6.20 10.79 -11.56
CA HIS A 128 6.98 11.98 -11.26
C HIS A 128 6.48 12.72 -10.02
N ARG A 129 5.20 12.59 -9.71
CA ARG A 129 4.52 13.12 -8.53
C ARG A 129 3.58 12.08 -7.93
N MET A 130 3.13 12.29 -6.69
CA MET A 130 2.31 11.31 -5.97
C MET A 130 0.99 11.03 -6.68
N GLU A 131 0.40 12.05 -7.31
CA GLU A 131 -0.87 11.95 -8.04
C GLU A 131 -0.78 11.00 -9.25
N ASP A 132 0.41 10.78 -9.79
CA ASP A 132 0.62 9.81 -10.88
C ASP A 132 0.41 8.36 -10.40
N LEU A 133 0.45 8.11 -9.09
CA LEU A 133 0.20 6.81 -8.49
C LEU A 133 -1.29 6.50 -8.32
N LEU A 134 -2.19 7.46 -8.58
CA LEU A 134 -3.64 7.23 -8.46
C LEU A 134 -4.10 6.08 -9.38
N GLY A 135 -4.70 5.06 -8.77
CA GLY A 135 -5.12 3.82 -9.40
C GLY A 135 -4.11 2.68 -9.25
N SER A 136 -2.92 2.93 -8.69
CA SER A 136 -1.94 1.89 -8.39
C SER A 136 -2.46 0.93 -7.34
N LEU A 137 -2.11 -0.34 -7.53
CA LEU A 137 -2.46 -1.41 -6.59
C LEU A 137 -1.43 -1.50 -5.46
N LEU A 138 -1.94 -1.72 -4.26
CA LEU A 138 -1.19 -1.81 -3.02
C LEU A 138 -1.45 -3.16 -2.35
N ILE A 139 -0.47 -3.67 -1.61
CA ILE A 139 -0.69 -4.73 -0.62
C ILE A 139 -0.78 -4.03 0.73
N ALA A 140 -1.94 -4.12 1.37
CA ALA A 140 -2.10 -3.69 2.76
C ALA A 140 -1.97 -4.92 3.68
N LEU A 141 -1.16 -4.82 4.72
CA LEU A 141 -0.85 -5.92 5.61
C LEU A 141 -0.87 -5.47 7.06
N ALA A 142 -1.67 -6.16 7.86
CA ALA A 142 -1.74 -5.94 9.28
C ALA A 142 -0.63 -6.70 10.03
N PRO A 143 -0.01 -6.08 11.05
CA PRO A 143 0.74 -6.77 12.06
C PRO A 143 0.02 -8.02 12.61
N HIS A 144 0.81 -9.02 12.95
CA HIS A 144 0.43 -10.35 13.41
C HIS A 144 -0.39 -11.19 12.41
N THR A 145 -0.46 -10.76 11.15
CA THR A 145 -1.11 -11.52 10.08
C THR A 145 -0.11 -11.92 9.00
N SER A 146 -0.53 -12.83 8.11
CA SER A 146 0.27 -13.22 6.92
C SER A 146 -0.52 -13.16 5.61
N GLY A 147 -1.73 -12.61 5.68
CA GLY A 147 -2.61 -12.40 4.53
C GLY A 147 -2.70 -10.92 4.22
N GLY A 148 -2.05 -10.50 3.13
CA GLY A 148 -2.23 -9.16 2.60
C GLY A 148 -3.60 -9.02 1.94
N VAL A 149 -4.13 -7.81 1.93
CA VAL A 149 -5.35 -7.47 1.19
C VAL A 149 -4.98 -6.47 0.09
N LEU A 150 -5.39 -6.78 -1.13
CA LEU A 150 -5.14 -5.91 -2.28
C LEU A 150 -5.94 -4.61 -2.11
N GLY A 151 -5.31 -3.46 -2.15
CA GLY A 151 -5.96 -2.16 -2.16
C GLY A 151 -5.67 -1.39 -3.44
N ARG A 152 -6.43 -0.33 -3.71
CA ARG A 152 -6.18 0.62 -4.81
C ARG A 152 -6.08 2.03 -4.24
N LEU A 153 -4.98 2.71 -4.55
CA LEU A 153 -4.78 4.09 -4.13
C LEU A 153 -5.70 5.03 -4.94
N VAL A 154 -6.58 5.76 -4.26
CA VAL A 154 -7.52 6.68 -4.92
C VAL A 154 -7.44 8.12 -4.46
N GLY A 155 -6.64 8.43 -3.45
CA GLY A 155 -6.51 9.82 -3.02
C GLY A 155 -5.49 9.99 -1.92
N PHE A 156 -5.29 11.25 -1.56
CA PHE A 156 -4.42 11.64 -0.46
C PHE A 156 -5.14 12.53 0.54
N THR A 157 -4.76 12.43 1.80
CA THR A 157 -5.26 13.26 2.90
C THR A 157 -4.11 13.88 3.69
N ASP A 158 -4.37 15.01 4.35
CA ASP A 158 -3.44 15.64 5.29
C ASP A 158 -3.42 14.92 6.66
N ALA A 159 -4.39 14.02 6.90
CA ALA A 159 -4.37 13.18 8.09
C ALA A 159 -3.25 12.12 8.00
N GLU A 160 -2.59 11.84 9.12
CA GLU A 160 -1.56 10.80 9.23
C GLU A 160 -2.19 9.41 9.38
N ALA A 161 -3.03 9.01 8.42
CA ALA A 161 -3.82 7.78 8.50
C ALA A 161 -4.09 7.12 7.13
N CYS A 162 -4.45 5.84 7.18
CA CYS A 162 -5.09 5.09 6.11
C CYS A 162 -6.60 5.26 6.23
N LEU A 163 -7.23 6.00 5.31
CA LEU A 163 -8.68 6.06 5.21
C LEU A 163 -9.16 4.97 4.24
N ALA A 164 -9.91 4.00 4.74
CA ALA A 164 -10.45 2.92 3.92
C ALA A 164 -11.82 2.44 4.43
N HIS A 165 -12.49 1.67 3.58
CA HIS A 165 -13.79 1.09 3.93
C HIS A 165 -13.68 0.20 5.18
N PRO A 166 -14.64 0.20 6.13
CA PRO A 166 -14.59 -0.65 7.33
C PRO A 166 -14.38 -2.14 7.02
N VAL A 167 -15.03 -2.64 5.96
CA VAL A 167 -14.83 -4.02 5.45
C VAL A 167 -13.37 -4.27 5.05
N PHE A 168 -12.66 -3.28 4.52
CA PHE A 168 -11.24 -3.39 4.18
C PHE A 168 -10.36 -3.53 5.43
N HIS A 169 -10.63 -2.77 6.48
CA HIS A 169 -9.94 -2.90 7.77
C HIS A 169 -10.26 -4.25 8.45
N ALA A 170 -11.53 -4.64 8.50
CA ALA A 170 -11.93 -5.92 9.07
C ALA A 170 -11.35 -7.12 8.32
N ALA A 171 -11.22 -7.05 6.99
CA ALA A 171 -10.59 -8.10 6.19
C ALA A 171 -9.11 -8.31 6.52
N LYS A 172 -8.44 -7.25 6.98
CA LYS A 172 -7.07 -7.30 7.50
C LYS A 172 -7.00 -7.66 8.99
N ARG A 173 -8.13 -8.04 9.60
CA ARG A 173 -8.26 -8.35 11.03
C ARG A 173 -8.02 -7.13 11.95
N ARG A 174 -8.45 -5.94 11.51
CA ARG A 174 -8.38 -4.71 12.31
C ARG A 174 -9.73 -4.24 12.84
N ASN A 175 -9.68 -3.68 14.03
CA ASN A 175 -10.84 -3.15 14.77
C ASN A 175 -10.92 -1.62 14.67
N CYS A 176 -9.82 -0.97 14.24
CA CYS A 176 -9.71 0.49 14.14
C CYS A 176 -9.80 1.22 15.51
N ASP A 177 -9.31 0.60 16.58
CA ASP A 177 -9.24 1.17 17.94
C ASP A 177 -7.86 1.81 18.25
N GLY A 178 -7.18 2.27 17.20
CA GLY A 178 -5.77 2.73 17.24
C GLY A 178 -4.79 1.76 16.58
N ASP A 179 -5.30 0.75 15.88
CA ASP A 179 -4.54 -0.17 15.06
C ASP A 179 -3.69 0.55 13.99
N GLU A 180 -2.51 -0.01 13.73
CA GLU A 180 -1.64 0.40 12.65
C GLU A 180 -1.48 -0.73 11.63
N ASP A 181 -1.46 -0.36 10.36
CA ASP A 181 -1.25 -1.24 9.23
C ASP A 181 -0.13 -0.73 8.33
N SER A 182 0.39 -1.64 7.53
CA SER A 182 1.43 -1.33 6.56
C SER A 182 0.90 -1.41 5.13
N VAL A 183 1.38 -0.54 4.25
CA VAL A 183 1.13 -0.63 2.81
C VAL A 183 2.44 -0.70 2.03
N THR A 184 2.42 -1.46 0.94
CA THR A 184 3.48 -1.50 -0.07
C THR A 184 2.90 -1.49 -1.47
N LEU A 185 3.67 -1.06 -2.46
CA LEU A 185 3.30 -1.16 -3.87
C LEU A 185 3.24 -2.64 -4.28
N LEU A 186 2.18 -3.03 -5.00
CA LEU A 186 2.00 -4.42 -5.44
C LEU A 186 3.22 -4.94 -6.20
N MET A 187 3.80 -4.13 -7.09
CA MET A 187 4.94 -4.55 -7.90
C MET A 187 6.20 -4.76 -7.06
N ASP A 188 6.43 -3.97 -6.02
CA ASP A 188 7.52 -4.20 -5.05
C ASP A 188 7.33 -5.53 -4.34
N GLY A 189 6.11 -5.79 -3.84
CA GLY A 189 5.75 -7.07 -3.23
C GLY A 189 5.99 -8.27 -4.15
N LEU A 190 5.76 -8.14 -5.45
CA LEU A 190 5.97 -9.23 -6.42
C LEU A 190 7.43 -9.45 -6.80
N LEU A 191 8.22 -8.38 -6.90
CA LEU A 191 9.63 -8.46 -7.32
C LEU A 191 10.59 -8.79 -6.19
N ASN A 192 10.30 -8.29 -4.98
CA ASN A 192 11.28 -8.21 -3.90
C ASN A 192 10.97 -9.13 -2.73
N PHE A 193 9.74 -9.62 -2.61
CA PHE A 193 9.42 -10.64 -1.62
C PHE A 193 10.10 -11.98 -1.95
N SER A 194 10.69 -12.62 -0.95
CA SER A 194 11.14 -14.01 -1.09
C SER A 194 11.07 -14.80 0.22
N HIS A 195 10.58 -16.04 0.12
CA HIS A 195 10.64 -17.00 1.22
C HIS A 195 12.08 -17.26 1.69
N ALA A 196 13.07 -17.12 0.81
CA ALA A 196 14.49 -17.32 1.14
C ALA A 196 15.05 -16.27 2.10
N TYR A 197 14.36 -15.13 2.28
CA TYR A 197 14.74 -14.08 3.23
C TYR A 197 14.10 -14.26 4.60
N LEU A 198 13.10 -15.14 4.73
CA LEU A 198 12.34 -15.27 5.97
C LEU A 198 13.16 -15.95 7.09
N PRO A 199 13.06 -15.47 8.34
CA PRO A 199 13.78 -16.06 9.47
C PRO A 199 13.24 -17.43 9.86
N VAL A 200 14.11 -18.28 10.42
CA VAL A 200 13.78 -19.69 10.81
C VAL A 200 13.34 -19.81 12.27
N ARG A 201 12.50 -18.89 12.75
CA ARG A 201 12.02 -18.90 14.15
C ARG A 201 10.52 -19.06 14.21
N ARG A 202 10.00 -19.63 15.31
CA ARG A 202 8.56 -19.58 15.61
C ARG A 202 8.09 -18.13 15.60
N GLY A 203 7.04 -17.82 14.84
CA GLY A 203 6.54 -16.45 14.72
C GLY A 203 7.34 -15.53 13.79
N ALA A 204 8.36 -16.06 13.07
CA ALA A 204 8.67 -15.56 11.73
C ALA A 204 7.42 -15.73 10.85
N LEU A 205 7.39 -15.58 9.53
CA LEU A 205 6.13 -15.71 8.74
C LEU A 205 5.00 -14.70 9.04
N MET A 206 4.73 -14.31 10.29
CA MET A 206 3.85 -13.18 10.62
C MET A 206 4.49 -11.87 10.14
N ASP A 207 3.65 -10.93 9.74
CA ASP A 207 4.02 -9.63 9.16
C ASP A 207 4.68 -9.75 7.78
N LYS A 208 4.38 -10.83 7.04
CA LYS A 208 4.77 -11.01 5.63
C LYS A 208 3.54 -11.33 4.77
N PRO A 209 3.46 -10.80 3.54
CA PRO A 209 2.32 -11.05 2.65
C PRO A 209 2.46 -12.43 1.97
N LEU A 210 2.28 -13.52 2.72
CA LEU A 210 2.41 -14.89 2.21
C LEU A 210 1.27 -15.27 1.26
N VAL A 211 0.11 -14.65 1.44
CA VAL A 211 -1.05 -14.79 0.56
C VAL A 211 -1.68 -13.41 0.36
N LEU A 212 -2.29 -13.19 -0.81
CA LEU A 212 -2.93 -11.95 -1.17
C LEU A 212 -4.42 -12.17 -1.46
N THR A 213 -5.28 -11.56 -0.65
CA THR A 213 -6.72 -11.51 -0.88
C THR A 213 -7.04 -10.44 -1.91
N THR A 214 -7.60 -10.84 -3.05
CA THR A 214 -7.90 -9.94 -4.18
C THR A 214 -9.36 -9.50 -4.27
N ARG A 215 -10.24 -10.13 -3.50
CA ARG A 215 -11.68 -9.82 -3.45
C ARG A 215 -12.14 -9.85 -2.00
N LEU A 216 -12.87 -8.82 -1.59
CA LEU A 216 -13.53 -8.79 -0.29
C LEU A 216 -14.88 -9.50 -0.37
N ASP A 217 -15.08 -10.47 0.52
CA ASP A 217 -16.38 -11.05 0.82
C ASP A 217 -16.80 -10.61 2.22
N THR A 218 -17.86 -9.80 2.31
CA THR A 218 -18.36 -9.27 3.58
C THR A 218 -18.81 -10.37 4.55
N ARG A 219 -19.05 -11.59 4.08
CA ARG A 219 -19.43 -12.73 4.93
C ARG A 219 -18.24 -13.35 5.67
N GLU A 220 -17.03 -13.11 5.19
CA GLU A 220 -15.80 -13.73 5.69
C GLU A 220 -14.95 -12.80 6.56
N VAL A 221 -15.29 -11.50 6.59
CA VAL A 221 -14.62 -10.51 7.43
C VAL A 221 -15.06 -10.61 8.90
N ASP A 222 -14.36 -9.90 9.77
CA ASP A 222 -14.66 -9.88 11.20
C ASP A 222 -16.09 -9.39 11.51
N LYS A 223 -16.65 -9.90 12.61
CA LYS A 223 -18.02 -9.63 13.06
C LYS A 223 -18.22 -8.17 13.47
N GLU A 224 -17.16 -7.47 13.87
CA GLU A 224 -17.28 -6.07 14.26
C GLU A 224 -17.78 -5.20 13.10
N ALA A 225 -17.32 -5.47 11.87
CA ALA A 225 -17.83 -4.79 10.68
C ALA A 225 -19.30 -5.08 10.39
N HIS A 226 -19.86 -6.18 10.91
CA HIS A 226 -21.29 -6.51 10.76
C HIS A 226 -22.20 -5.71 11.70
N ASN A 227 -21.60 -4.99 12.66
CA ASN A 227 -22.33 -4.19 13.65
C ASN A 227 -22.34 -2.69 13.33
N LEU A 228 -21.85 -2.29 12.15
CA LEU A 228 -21.89 -0.90 11.72
C LEU A 228 -23.35 -0.46 11.50
N ASP A 229 -23.76 0.64 12.13
CA ASP A 229 -25.05 1.26 11.83
C ASP A 229 -24.98 1.98 10.48
N VAL A 230 -25.92 1.67 9.60
CA VAL A 230 -25.99 2.14 8.21
C VAL A 230 -27.32 2.83 7.90
N ALA A 231 -28.13 3.10 8.94
CA ALA A 231 -29.45 3.73 8.84
C ALA A 231 -29.41 5.23 8.52
#